data_AF-A0A8J6K9D9-F1
#
_entry.id   AF-A0A8J6K9D9-F1
#
_cell.length_a   1.000
_cell.length_b   1.000
_cell.length_c   1.000
_cell.angle_alpha   90.00
_cell.angle_beta   90.00
_cell.angle_gamma   90.00
#
_symmetry.space_group_name_H-M   'P 1'
#
loop_
_entity.id
_entity.type
_entity.pdbx_description
1 polymer ?
#
loop_
_entity_poly.entity_id
_entity_poly.type
_entity_poly.pdbx_seq_one_letter_code
_entity_poly.pdbx_strand_id
1 'polypeptide(L)'
;MESEARCAAPLRVFETLRLLGTALQSSSAPSTVWFKESSQKNLRSRDFLVPRGTLKNSFPDGEVPADVIEKLRSLAAPGLPPIKNCLQSEAGLLVQLDRPAVFRQVLKDFTPYLRPPSSADSGPDVVILNCAPLHSNKALEALRLSHLRAVLIADHLAEVLTLQGKHVYRVPAAFCTEVEGFLSQLGISWPSSADAPALEETVSCFKDLLRDCDEDTGDVDSAQSPGAIRVQLKTSAEKHNICLQGYDPNLDFFLVNEDDLRHIARLQRSVQAAQTSPCTVLHIVSCEEEFHQQKLDLLWRLVLPSTGDVAQKHLVCGPVKVVNSASAVTCSQYFQ
;
A
#
# COMPACT_ATOMS: atom_id res chain seq x y z
N MET A 1 15.34 3.61 45.41
CA MET A 1 14.31 4.43 44.75
C MET A 1 14.74 4.53 43.29
N GLU A 2 14.47 3.45 42.56
CA GLU A 2 14.86 3.30 41.16
C GLU A 2 13.95 4.22 40.34
N SER A 3 14.54 5.26 39.76
CA SER A 3 13.91 6.06 38.72
C SER A 3 13.67 5.13 37.54
N GLU A 4 12.42 4.71 37.34
CA GLU A 4 11.95 4.15 36.08
C GLU A 4 12.47 5.03 34.95
N ALA A 5 13.44 4.48 34.20
CA ALA A 5 13.91 5.09 32.98
C ALA A 5 12.72 5.13 32.03
N ARG A 6 12.04 6.28 31.95
CA ARG A 6 11.06 6.56 30.89
C ARG A 6 11.74 6.20 29.59
N CYS A 7 11.31 5.08 28.99
CA CYS A 7 11.85 4.62 27.72
C CYS A 7 11.69 5.78 26.73
N ALA A 8 12.81 6.35 26.28
CA ALA A 8 12.78 7.54 25.45
C ALA A 8 12.10 7.19 24.13
N ALA A 9 10.94 7.78 23.86
CA ALA A 9 10.21 7.54 22.63
C ALA A 9 11.11 7.84 21.41
N PRO A 10 10.97 7.07 20.30
CA PRO A 10 11.80 7.26 19.12
C PRO A 10 11.60 8.64 18.51
N LEU A 11 12.67 9.22 17.99
CA LEU A 11 12.66 10.53 17.35
C LEU A 11 12.03 10.45 15.95
N ARG A 12 10.81 10.93 15.78
CA ARG A 12 10.12 10.92 14.48
C ARG A 12 10.01 12.34 13.92
N VAL A 13 10.35 12.50 12.64
CA VAL A 13 10.30 13.81 11.95
C VAL A 13 8.89 14.38 11.98
N PHE A 14 7.87 13.58 11.62
CA PHE A 14 6.48 14.02 11.62
C PHE A 14 6.01 14.54 12.98
N GLU A 15 6.29 13.80 14.07
CA GLU A 15 5.93 14.20 15.44
C GLU A 15 6.68 15.46 15.87
N THR A 16 7.96 15.55 15.51
CA THR A 16 8.80 16.74 15.74
C THR A 16 8.17 17.97 15.09
N LEU A 17 7.85 17.89 13.80
CA LEU A 17 7.24 19.00 13.06
C LEU A 17 5.87 19.38 13.64
N ARG A 18 5.06 18.39 14.04
CA ARG A 18 3.75 18.62 14.68
C ARG A 18 3.91 19.38 16.00
N LEU A 19 4.81 18.93 16.88
CA LEU A 19 5.04 19.56 18.19
C LEU A 19 5.61 20.98 18.06
N LEU A 20 6.57 21.18 17.15
CA LEU A 20 7.10 22.50 16.84
C LEU A 20 6.01 23.43 16.28
N GLY A 21 5.14 22.92 15.40
CA GLY A 21 3.99 23.64 14.86
C GLY A 21 3.03 24.07 15.97
N THR A 22 2.66 23.16 16.87
CA THR A 22 1.80 23.47 18.02
C THR A 22 2.43 24.52 18.94
N ALA A 23 3.74 24.44 19.19
CA ALA A 23 4.45 25.41 20.02
C ALA A 23 4.46 26.82 19.39
N LEU A 24 4.55 26.92 18.06
CA LEU A 24 4.45 28.19 17.32
C LEU A 24 3.02 28.77 17.29
N GLN A 25 1.99 27.93 17.43
CA GLN A 25 0.57 28.32 17.34
C GLN A 25 -0.02 28.90 18.63
N SER A 26 0.74 28.98 19.74
CA SER A 26 0.20 29.50 21.02
C SER A 26 -0.01 31.02 21.07
N SER A 27 -0.03 31.69 19.91
CA SER A 27 -0.44 33.07 19.69
C SER A 27 -1.72 33.02 18.86
N SER A 28 -2.74 33.80 19.23
CA SER A 28 -4.15 33.77 18.80
C SER A 28 -4.43 34.00 17.29
N ALA A 29 -3.74 33.32 16.38
CA ALA A 29 -3.87 33.44 14.93
C ALA A 29 -4.12 32.07 14.26
N PRO A 30 -5.02 31.98 13.26
CA PRO A 30 -5.15 30.77 12.46
C PRO A 30 -4.09 30.74 11.34
N SER A 31 -3.24 29.71 11.34
CA SER A 31 -2.96 28.83 10.18
C SER A 31 -1.74 27.95 10.43
N THR A 32 -1.73 26.80 9.76
CA THR A 32 -0.76 25.71 9.81
C THR A 32 0.66 26.21 9.53
N VAL A 33 1.44 26.44 10.59
CA VAL A 33 2.86 26.75 10.43
C VAL A 33 3.59 25.52 9.88
N TRP A 34 4.11 25.64 8.66
CA TRP A 34 4.81 24.58 7.95
C TRP A 34 6.31 24.69 8.14
N PHE A 35 6.90 23.68 8.75
CA PHE A 35 8.35 23.50 8.79
C PHE A 35 8.80 22.77 7.53
N LYS A 36 9.79 23.34 6.84
CA LYS A 36 10.51 22.67 5.76
C LYS A 36 11.76 22.01 6.31
N GLU A 37 12.00 20.77 5.90
CA GLU A 37 13.29 20.10 6.09
C GLU A 37 14.39 20.85 5.32
N SER A 38 15.59 20.82 5.87
CA SER A 38 16.74 21.47 5.25
C SER A 38 17.25 20.68 4.05
N SER A 39 17.37 21.36 2.92
CA SER A 39 18.13 20.83 1.77
C SER A 39 19.58 20.54 2.14
N GLN A 40 20.23 19.61 1.44
CA GLN A 40 21.66 19.25 1.63
C GLN A 40 22.60 20.47 1.76
N LYS A 41 22.41 21.50 0.92
CA LYS A 41 23.23 22.73 0.92
C LYS A 41 23.15 23.53 2.22
N ASN A 42 22.08 23.36 3.00
CA ASN A 42 21.77 24.16 4.20
C ASN A 42 21.97 23.38 5.50
N LEU A 43 22.33 22.09 5.44
CA LEU A 43 22.53 21.24 6.62
C LEU A 43 23.63 21.74 7.54
N ARG A 44 24.55 22.64 7.14
CA ARG A 44 25.49 23.24 8.10
C ARG A 44 24.83 24.31 8.99
N SER A 45 23.76 24.91 8.52
CA SER A 45 23.16 26.13 9.08
C SER A 45 21.85 25.89 9.83
N ARG A 46 21.10 24.83 9.52
CA ARG A 46 19.81 24.52 10.16
C ARG A 46 19.39 23.08 9.89
N ASP A 47 18.41 22.61 10.65
CA ASP A 47 17.75 21.32 10.47
C ASP A 47 16.33 21.53 9.90
N PHE A 48 15.60 22.50 10.45
CA PHE A 48 14.30 22.93 9.92
C PHE A 48 14.24 24.43 9.66
N LEU A 49 13.33 24.85 8.78
CA LEU A 49 13.06 26.24 8.47
C LEU A 49 11.55 26.48 8.40
N VAL A 50 11.07 27.53 9.06
CA VAL A 50 9.78 28.14 8.73
C VAL A 50 10.06 29.35 7.84
N PRO A 51 9.67 29.32 6.56
CA PRO A 51 9.95 30.43 5.66
C PRO A 51 9.30 31.74 6.13
N ARG A 52 9.98 32.88 5.93
CA ARG A 52 9.43 34.20 6.32
C ARG A 52 8.05 34.47 5.73
N GLY A 53 7.82 34.07 4.47
CA GLY A 53 6.51 34.18 3.82
C GLY A 53 5.41 33.39 4.53
N THR A 54 5.73 32.22 5.09
CA THR A 54 4.79 31.42 5.90
C THR A 54 4.56 32.06 7.27
N LEU A 55 5.61 32.61 7.88
CA LEU A 55 5.50 33.32 9.15
C LEU A 55 4.57 34.54 9.07
N LYS A 56 4.51 35.23 7.93
CA LYS A 56 3.61 36.37 7.71
C LYS A 56 2.13 36.08 7.92
N ASN A 57 1.71 34.81 7.82
CA ASN A 57 0.34 34.41 8.10
C ASN A 57 -0.01 34.45 9.59
N SER A 58 1.00 34.36 10.47
CA SER A 58 0.83 34.29 11.92
C SER A 58 1.49 35.48 12.65
N PHE A 59 2.49 36.10 12.03
CA PHE A 59 3.27 37.21 12.56
C PHE A 59 3.42 38.26 11.46
N PRO A 60 2.80 39.45 11.55
CA PRO A 60 2.72 40.43 10.44
C PRO A 60 4.08 40.77 9.80
N ASP A 61 5.12 40.89 10.61
CA ASP A 61 6.47 41.23 10.13
C ASP A 61 7.23 40.01 9.55
N GLY A 62 6.69 38.80 9.73
CA GLY A 62 7.37 37.54 9.43
C GLY A 62 8.44 37.19 10.46
N GLU A 63 8.35 37.75 11.66
CA GLU A 63 9.29 37.59 12.75
C GLU A 63 8.61 36.97 13.97
N VAL A 64 9.25 35.96 14.55
CA VAL A 64 8.70 35.23 15.69
C VAL A 64 9.09 35.97 16.97
N PRO A 65 8.13 36.29 17.86
CA PRO A 65 8.40 36.93 19.15
C PRO A 65 9.44 36.18 19.98
N ALA A 66 10.26 36.91 20.74
CA ALA A 66 11.37 36.34 21.49
C ALA A 66 10.93 35.32 22.56
N ASP A 67 9.78 35.55 23.20
CA ASP A 67 9.16 34.63 24.16
C ASP A 67 8.77 33.29 23.51
N VAL A 68 8.28 33.31 22.27
CA VAL A 68 7.97 32.11 21.50
C VAL A 68 9.26 31.38 21.08
N ILE A 69 10.31 32.10 20.71
CA ILE A 69 11.63 31.52 20.41
C ILE A 69 12.22 30.82 21.64
N GLU A 70 12.16 31.45 22.81
CA GLU A 70 12.62 30.83 24.07
C GLU A 70 11.79 29.60 24.43
N LYS A 71 10.45 29.68 24.28
CA LYS A 71 9.55 28.54 24.47
C LYS A 71 9.94 27.37 23.58
N LEU A 72 10.21 27.61 22.29
CA LEU A 72 10.68 26.58 21.36
C LEU A 72 12.01 25.98 21.80
N ARG A 73 12.96 26.79 22.26
CA ARG A 73 14.27 26.29 22.72
C ARG A 73 14.15 25.44 23.98
N SER A 74 13.21 25.78 24.87
CA SER A 74 12.92 25.02 26.10
C SER A 74 11.99 23.82 25.90
N LEU A 75 11.49 23.60 24.67
CA LEU A 75 10.50 22.57 24.40
C LEU A 75 11.10 21.18 24.64
N ALA A 76 10.52 20.43 25.57
CA ALA A 76 10.89 19.06 25.87
C ALA A 76 9.63 18.18 25.87
N ALA A 77 9.62 17.18 25.00
CA ALA A 77 8.54 16.21 24.90
C ALA A 77 9.12 14.84 24.49
N PRO A 78 8.48 13.72 24.87
CA PRO A 78 8.86 12.41 24.34
C PRO A 78 8.89 12.42 22.80
N GLY A 79 9.94 11.86 22.19
CA GLY A 79 10.10 11.79 20.74
C GLY A 79 10.55 13.10 20.07
N LEU A 80 10.64 14.21 20.81
CA LEU A 80 11.18 15.47 20.29
C LEU A 80 12.71 15.52 20.45
N PRO A 81 13.47 15.73 19.36
CA PRO A 81 14.91 15.90 19.45
C PRO A 81 15.25 17.19 20.22
N PRO A 82 16.31 17.19 21.06
CA PRO A 82 16.74 18.39 21.76
C PRO A 82 17.09 19.51 20.78
N ILE A 83 16.56 20.71 21.03
CA ILE A 83 16.78 21.89 20.21
C ILE A 83 17.97 22.65 20.76
N LYS A 84 18.98 22.89 19.91
CA LYS A 84 20.15 23.68 20.26
C LYS A 84 19.87 25.17 20.13
N ASN A 85 19.34 25.59 18.97
CA ASN A 85 19.05 27.00 18.68
C ASN A 85 17.77 27.17 17.87
N CYS A 86 17.12 28.31 18.08
CA CYS A 86 16.08 28.86 17.22
C CYS A 86 16.52 30.28 16.84
N LEU A 87 16.73 30.55 15.56
CA LEU A 87 17.34 31.80 15.07
C LEU A 87 16.42 32.48 14.05
N GLN A 88 16.09 33.74 14.28
CA GLN A 88 15.45 34.59 13.28
C GLN A 88 16.46 34.97 12.20
N SER A 89 16.06 34.89 10.93
CA SER A 89 16.88 35.27 9.77
C SER A 89 16.00 35.91 8.68
N GLU A 90 16.63 36.45 7.64
CA GLU A 90 15.92 36.94 6.45
C GLU A 90 15.07 35.84 5.78
N ALA A 91 15.55 34.60 5.80
CA ALA A 91 14.83 33.45 5.25
C ALA A 91 13.62 33.01 6.11
N GLY A 92 13.53 33.48 7.36
CA GLY A 92 12.51 33.10 8.35
C GLY A 92 13.14 32.52 9.62
N LEU A 93 12.40 31.65 10.32
CA LEU A 93 12.83 31.03 11.58
C LEU A 93 13.58 29.73 11.31
N LEU A 94 14.86 29.69 11.70
CA LEU A 94 15.73 28.52 11.61
C LEU A 94 15.66 27.74 12.93
N VAL A 95 15.54 26.41 12.85
CA VAL A 95 15.67 25.52 14.00
C VAL A 95 16.89 24.64 13.80
N GLN A 96 17.76 24.61 14.82
CA GLN A 96 18.93 23.75 14.90
C GLN A 96 18.76 22.78 16.07
N LEU A 97 18.90 21.50 15.79
CA LEU A 97 18.91 20.45 16.79
C LEU A 97 20.29 20.34 17.44
N ASP A 98 20.34 19.86 18.68
CA ASP A 98 21.57 19.37 19.29
C ASP A 98 21.93 18.03 18.65
N ARG A 99 22.56 18.08 17.48
CA ARG A 99 22.91 16.89 16.68
C ARG A 99 23.73 15.88 17.48
N PRO A 100 24.81 16.25 18.20
CA PRO A 100 25.52 15.29 19.05
C PRO A 100 24.62 14.57 20.05
N ALA A 101 23.63 15.25 20.66
CA ALA A 101 22.67 14.59 21.54
C ALA A 101 21.71 13.67 20.77
N VAL A 102 21.16 14.13 19.63
CA VAL A 102 20.29 13.33 18.76
C VAL A 102 20.99 12.07 18.27
N PHE A 103 22.21 12.18 17.74
CA PHE A 103 22.99 11.04 17.27
C PHE A 103 23.28 10.05 18.40
N ARG A 104 23.67 10.54 19.59
CA ARG A 104 23.86 9.66 20.75
C ARG A 104 22.58 8.91 21.14
N GLN A 105 21.42 9.57 21.09
CA GLN A 105 20.14 8.94 21.38
C GLN A 105 19.79 7.85 20.35
N VAL A 106 19.91 8.16 19.05
CA VAL A 106 19.62 7.21 17.97
C VAL A 106 20.57 6.02 18.01
N LEU A 107 21.88 6.26 18.20
CA LEU A 107 22.88 5.20 18.23
C LEU A 107 22.79 4.34 19.51
N LYS A 108 22.21 4.86 20.59
CA LYS A 108 21.98 4.09 21.83
C LYS A 108 20.94 2.99 21.64
N ASP A 109 19.87 3.27 20.90
CA ASP A 109 18.89 2.27 20.49
C ASP A 109 18.28 2.68 19.14
N PHE A 110 18.78 2.05 18.07
CA PHE A 110 18.30 2.33 16.72
C PHE A 110 17.17 1.39 16.28
N THR A 111 16.87 0.37 17.08
CA THR A 111 15.88 -0.69 16.78
C THR A 111 14.49 -0.12 16.46
N PRO A 112 13.98 0.91 17.16
CA PRO A 112 12.69 1.51 16.85
C PRO A 112 12.61 2.15 15.46
N TYR A 113 13.74 2.53 14.86
CA TYR A 113 13.80 3.13 13.52
C TYR A 113 13.91 2.08 12.41
N LEU A 114 14.21 0.83 12.74
CA LEU A 114 14.19 -0.28 11.79
C LEU A 114 12.77 -0.74 11.46
N ARG A 115 11.78 -0.36 12.29
CA ARG A 115 10.38 -0.67 12.06
C ARG A 115 9.65 0.56 11.51
N PRO A 116 8.75 0.38 10.53
CA PRO A 116 7.82 1.43 10.14
C PRO A 116 7.05 1.90 11.39
N PRO A 117 6.69 3.18 11.47
CA PRO A 117 5.86 3.65 12.57
C PRO A 117 4.56 2.83 12.58
N SER A 118 4.24 2.23 13.73
CA SER A 118 2.93 1.62 13.94
C SER A 118 1.90 2.73 13.82
N SER A 119 1.04 2.66 12.80
CA SER A 119 -0.08 3.57 12.72
C SER A 119 -0.98 3.29 13.92
N ALA A 120 -1.32 4.33 14.70
CA ALA A 120 -2.39 4.24 15.69
C ALA A 120 -3.77 3.97 15.04
N ASP A 121 -3.84 4.05 13.70
CA ASP A 121 -5.03 3.70 12.94
C ASP A 121 -5.34 2.20 13.06
N SER A 122 -6.55 1.95 13.52
CA SER A 122 -7.25 0.66 13.58
C SER A 122 -7.62 0.13 12.19
N GLY A 123 -6.69 0.19 11.24
CA GLY A 123 -6.84 -0.55 9.98
C GLY A 123 -7.00 -2.04 10.29
N PRO A 124 -7.56 -2.84 9.38
CA PRO A 124 -7.77 -4.26 9.61
C PRO A 124 -6.46 -4.95 9.99
N ASP A 125 -6.52 -5.90 10.92
CA ASP A 125 -5.34 -6.63 11.37
C ASP A 125 -4.89 -7.68 10.37
N VAL A 126 -5.77 -8.06 9.44
CA VAL A 126 -5.48 -8.99 8.35
C VAL A 126 -5.54 -8.30 7.00
N VAL A 127 -4.47 -8.43 6.21
CA VAL A 127 -4.38 -7.96 4.83
C VAL A 127 -4.11 -9.14 3.91
N ILE A 128 -4.94 -9.29 2.88
CA ILE A 128 -4.72 -10.26 1.80
C ILE A 128 -4.13 -9.49 0.62
N LEU A 129 -2.86 -9.74 0.32
CA LEU A 129 -2.16 -9.15 -0.83
C LEU A 129 -2.35 -10.06 -2.04
N ASN A 130 -3.26 -9.66 -2.91
CA ASN A 130 -3.50 -10.31 -4.18
C ASN A 130 -2.53 -9.76 -5.23
N CYS A 131 -1.52 -10.53 -5.61
CA CYS A 131 -0.63 -10.22 -6.72
C CYS A 131 -1.23 -10.78 -8.03
N ALA A 132 -2.05 -9.97 -8.71
CA ALA A 132 -2.76 -10.39 -9.91
C ALA A 132 -1.87 -11.03 -10.99
N PRO A 133 -0.65 -10.51 -11.28
CA PRO A 133 0.19 -11.10 -12.31
C PRO A 133 0.63 -12.54 -12.04
N LEU A 134 0.64 -13.00 -10.79
CA LEU A 134 1.05 -14.36 -10.44
C LEU A 134 -0.07 -15.40 -10.62
N HIS A 135 -1.32 -14.97 -10.86
CA HIS A 135 -2.43 -15.92 -11.13
C HIS A 135 -2.38 -16.46 -12.55
N SER A 136 -2.14 -15.58 -13.53
CA SER A 136 -2.27 -15.88 -14.96
C SER A 136 -0.97 -16.34 -15.61
N ASN A 137 0.19 -15.96 -15.04
CA ASN A 137 1.50 -16.22 -15.66
C ASN A 137 2.12 -17.52 -15.12
N LYS A 138 1.87 -18.61 -15.82
CA LYS A 138 2.34 -19.96 -15.47
C LYS A 138 3.78 -20.25 -15.96
N ALA A 139 4.36 -19.36 -16.77
CA ALA A 139 5.71 -19.50 -17.31
C ALA A 139 6.51 -18.20 -17.14
N LEU A 140 7.81 -18.31 -16.89
CA LEU A 140 8.69 -17.16 -16.66
C LEU A 140 8.73 -16.21 -17.88
N GLU A 141 8.68 -16.75 -19.10
CA GLU A 141 8.69 -15.97 -20.34
C GLU A 141 7.43 -15.12 -20.55
N ALA A 142 6.32 -15.45 -19.88
CA ALA A 142 5.09 -14.64 -19.95
C ALA A 142 5.13 -13.44 -18.98
N LEU A 143 6.05 -13.43 -18.00
CA LEU A 143 6.19 -12.32 -17.08
C LEU A 143 6.86 -11.13 -17.76
N ARG A 144 6.11 -10.03 -17.88
CA ARG A 144 6.58 -8.73 -18.37
C ARG A 144 7.18 -7.91 -17.21
N LEU A 145 7.96 -6.89 -17.54
CA LEU A 145 8.52 -5.99 -16.52
C LEU A 145 7.47 -5.25 -15.67
N SER A 146 6.30 -4.95 -16.22
CA SER A 146 5.19 -4.39 -15.43
C SER A 146 4.66 -5.39 -14.40
N HIS A 147 4.65 -6.69 -14.73
CA HIS A 147 4.33 -7.76 -13.78
C HIS A 147 5.39 -7.87 -12.69
N LEU A 148 6.68 -7.83 -13.04
CA LEU A 148 7.76 -7.85 -12.04
C LEU A 148 7.70 -6.65 -11.09
N ARG A 149 7.39 -5.45 -11.59
CA ARG A 149 7.17 -4.28 -10.74
C ARG A 149 6.05 -4.53 -9.72
N ALA A 150 4.93 -5.08 -10.17
CA ALA A 150 3.82 -5.40 -9.27
C ALA A 150 4.20 -6.47 -8.24
N VAL A 151 4.97 -7.50 -8.62
CA VAL A 151 5.47 -8.53 -7.69
C VAL A 151 6.42 -7.91 -6.65
N LEU A 152 7.39 -7.09 -7.06
CA LEU A 152 8.33 -6.41 -6.15
C LEU A 152 7.61 -5.48 -5.17
N ILE A 153 6.59 -4.75 -5.65
CA ILE A 153 5.77 -3.89 -4.79
C ILE A 153 4.96 -4.74 -3.82
N ALA A 154 4.37 -5.85 -4.26
CA ALA A 154 3.61 -6.75 -3.40
C ALA A 154 4.48 -7.36 -2.30
N ASP A 155 5.70 -7.80 -2.64
CA ASP A 155 6.66 -8.34 -1.66
C ASP A 155 7.10 -7.29 -0.64
N HIS A 156 7.52 -6.10 -1.12
CA HIS A 156 7.92 -5.01 -0.24
C HIS A 156 6.78 -4.57 0.69
N LEU A 157 5.56 -4.46 0.15
CA LEU A 157 4.40 -4.06 0.94
C LEU A 157 4.03 -5.11 1.98
N ALA A 158 4.17 -6.39 1.65
CA ALA A 158 3.96 -7.47 2.61
C ALA A 158 4.91 -7.33 3.82
N GLU A 159 6.19 -7.09 3.55
CA GLU A 159 7.20 -6.88 4.60
C GLU A 159 6.89 -5.64 5.45
N VAL A 160 6.58 -4.50 4.80
CA VAL A 160 6.22 -3.26 5.52
C VAL A 160 4.99 -3.47 6.42
N LEU A 161 3.94 -4.11 5.91
CA LEU A 161 2.72 -4.38 6.68
C LEU A 161 2.98 -5.36 7.83
N THR A 162 3.78 -6.40 7.62
CA THR A 162 4.20 -7.33 8.68
C THR A 162 5.01 -6.62 9.76
N LEU A 163 5.94 -5.74 9.38
CA LEU A 163 6.71 -4.93 10.34
C LEU A 163 5.84 -3.92 11.10
N GLN A 164 4.68 -3.53 10.55
CA GLN A 164 3.65 -2.75 11.24
C GLN A 164 2.76 -3.58 12.17
N GLY A 165 2.98 -4.90 12.26
CA GLY A 165 2.22 -5.82 13.09
C GLY A 165 0.97 -6.38 12.44
N LYS A 166 0.79 -6.23 11.11
CA LYS A 166 -0.34 -6.80 10.38
C LYS A 166 -0.07 -8.25 9.98
N HIS A 167 -1.11 -9.07 10.01
CA HIS A 167 -1.10 -10.41 9.45
C HIS A 167 -1.32 -10.34 7.95
N VAL A 168 -0.35 -10.80 7.16
CA VAL A 168 -0.37 -10.67 5.70
C VAL A 168 -0.44 -12.03 5.03
N TYR A 169 -1.47 -12.23 4.20
CA TYR A 169 -1.58 -13.40 3.33
C TYR A 169 -1.23 -13.00 1.90
N ARG A 170 -0.25 -13.65 1.29
CA ARG A 170 0.13 -13.43 -0.11
C ARG A 170 -0.61 -14.41 -1.01
N VAL A 171 -1.27 -13.91 -2.05
CA VAL A 171 -2.10 -14.70 -2.97
C VAL A 171 -1.73 -14.34 -4.41
N PRO A 172 -1.55 -15.32 -5.33
CA PRO A 172 -1.63 -16.75 -5.11
C PRO A 172 -0.36 -17.27 -4.43
N ALA A 173 -0.43 -18.46 -3.85
CA ALA A 173 0.79 -19.23 -3.64
C ALA A 173 1.36 -19.61 -5.01
N ALA A 174 2.66 -19.45 -5.19
CA ALA A 174 3.36 -19.89 -6.38
C ALA A 174 3.22 -21.42 -6.53
N PHE A 175 3.10 -21.84 -7.78
CA PHE A 175 2.86 -23.23 -8.17
C PHE A 175 3.78 -23.66 -9.33
N CYS A 176 4.59 -22.72 -9.86
CA CYS A 176 5.52 -22.97 -10.95
C CYS A 176 6.96 -22.85 -10.44
N THR A 177 7.71 -23.94 -10.50
CA THR A 177 9.08 -24.04 -9.99
C THR A 177 10.04 -23.06 -10.65
N GLU A 178 9.82 -22.72 -11.93
CA GLU A 178 10.63 -21.71 -12.65
C GLU A 178 10.41 -20.30 -12.09
N VAL A 179 9.14 -19.92 -11.87
CA VAL A 179 8.78 -18.62 -11.30
C VAL A 179 9.27 -18.55 -9.86
N GLU A 180 9.07 -19.60 -9.06
CA GLU A 180 9.59 -19.68 -7.69
C GLU A 180 11.11 -19.53 -7.62
N GLY A 181 11.83 -20.24 -8.49
CA GLY A 181 13.28 -20.15 -8.59
C GLY A 181 13.74 -18.74 -8.97
N PHE A 182 13.07 -18.11 -9.93
CA PHE A 182 13.34 -16.74 -10.34
C PHE A 182 13.08 -15.72 -9.21
N LEU A 183 11.94 -15.81 -8.52
CA LEU A 183 11.64 -14.95 -7.37
C LEU A 183 12.67 -15.14 -6.25
N SER A 184 13.10 -16.37 -5.99
CA SER A 184 14.14 -16.66 -5.00
C SER A 184 15.49 -16.02 -5.36
N GLN A 185 15.87 -15.99 -6.65
CA GLN A 185 17.08 -15.30 -7.12
C GLN A 185 17.02 -13.78 -6.89
N LEU A 186 15.81 -13.20 -6.89
CA LEU A 186 15.58 -11.79 -6.56
C LEU A 186 15.51 -11.52 -5.04
N GLY A 187 15.64 -12.56 -4.21
CA GLY A 187 15.49 -12.45 -2.76
C GLY A 187 14.05 -12.34 -2.28
N ILE A 188 13.08 -12.67 -3.13
CA ILE A 188 11.64 -12.59 -2.81
C ILE A 188 11.21 -13.92 -2.20
N SER A 189 10.70 -13.87 -0.97
CA SER A 189 10.13 -15.04 -0.29
C SER A 189 8.62 -15.09 -0.52
N TRP A 190 8.21 -15.72 -1.63
CA TRP A 190 6.80 -15.91 -1.97
C TRP A 190 6.30 -17.30 -1.50
N PRO A 191 5.04 -17.44 -1.02
CA PRO A 191 4.53 -18.74 -0.61
C PRO A 191 4.44 -19.72 -1.78
N SER A 192 4.66 -21.00 -1.51
CA SER A 192 4.44 -22.13 -2.44
C SER A 192 3.25 -22.97 -1.97
N SER A 193 2.51 -23.59 -2.90
CA SER A 193 1.40 -24.49 -2.53
C SER A 193 1.39 -25.79 -3.34
N ALA A 194 0.99 -26.87 -2.67
CA ALA A 194 0.80 -28.20 -3.25
C ALA A 194 -0.70 -28.60 -3.39
N ASP A 195 -1.64 -27.75 -2.95
CA ASP A 195 -3.05 -28.17 -2.72
C ASP A 195 -3.97 -27.84 -3.91
N ALA A 196 -3.95 -28.67 -4.94
CA ALA A 196 -4.87 -28.58 -6.09
C ALA A 196 -6.34 -29.04 -5.83
N PRO A 197 -6.66 -30.08 -5.03
CA PRO A 197 -7.99 -30.71 -5.07
C PRO A 197 -9.16 -29.84 -4.59
N ALA A 198 -9.03 -29.18 -3.44
CA ALA A 198 -10.11 -28.35 -2.87
C ALA A 198 -10.39 -27.07 -3.68
N LEU A 199 -9.42 -26.64 -4.49
CA LEU A 199 -9.59 -25.48 -5.37
C LEU A 199 -10.57 -25.81 -6.51
N GLU A 200 -10.44 -26.99 -7.11
CA GLU A 200 -11.27 -27.40 -8.26
C GLU A 200 -12.74 -27.64 -7.87
N GLU A 201 -13.01 -28.10 -6.65
CA GLU A 201 -14.38 -28.18 -6.11
C GLU A 201 -15.02 -26.79 -5.99
N THR A 202 -14.26 -25.81 -5.46
CA THR A 202 -14.72 -24.41 -5.34
C THR A 202 -14.98 -23.78 -6.72
N VAL A 203 -14.09 -24.02 -7.68
CA VAL A 203 -14.26 -23.57 -9.07
C VAL A 203 -15.51 -24.17 -9.70
N SER A 204 -15.77 -25.46 -9.47
CA SER A 204 -16.97 -26.13 -9.99
C SER A 204 -18.24 -25.52 -9.39
N CYS A 205 -18.26 -25.25 -8.09
CA CYS A 205 -19.37 -24.56 -7.43
C CYS A 205 -19.62 -23.16 -8.03
N PHE A 206 -18.58 -22.38 -8.31
CA PHE A 206 -18.74 -21.08 -8.97
C PHE A 206 -19.27 -21.18 -10.40
N LYS A 207 -18.87 -22.21 -11.16
CA LYS A 207 -19.43 -22.45 -12.50
C LYS A 207 -20.93 -22.68 -12.44
N ASP A 208 -21.39 -23.48 -11.48
CA ASP A 208 -22.82 -23.77 -11.32
C ASP A 208 -23.60 -22.52 -10.89
N LEU A 209 -23.07 -21.73 -9.94
CA LEU A 209 -23.67 -20.45 -9.55
C LEU A 209 -23.79 -19.45 -10.70
N LEU A 210 -22.80 -19.40 -11.59
CA LEU A 210 -22.84 -18.50 -12.75
C LEU A 210 -23.81 -18.97 -13.84
N ARG A 211 -23.99 -20.29 -14.01
CA ARG A 211 -25.00 -20.84 -14.92
C ARG A 211 -26.41 -20.46 -14.49
N ASP A 212 -26.67 -20.45 -13.19
CA ASP A 212 -27.97 -20.04 -12.63
C ASP A 212 -28.24 -18.52 -12.78
N CYS A 213 -27.19 -17.72 -13.03
CA CYS A 213 -27.31 -16.27 -13.24
C CYS A 213 -27.60 -15.88 -14.70
N ASP A 214 -27.42 -16.79 -15.66
CA ASP A 214 -27.53 -16.52 -17.10
C ASP A 214 -28.83 -17.13 -17.64
N GLU A 215 -29.91 -16.33 -17.71
CA GLU A 215 -31.21 -16.77 -18.25
C GLU A 215 -31.28 -16.70 -19.78
N ASP A 216 -30.26 -16.18 -20.47
CA ASP A 216 -30.35 -15.87 -21.90
C ASP A 216 -29.16 -16.48 -22.68
N THR A 217 -29.25 -17.79 -22.92
CA THR A 217 -28.31 -18.53 -23.77
C THR A 217 -28.49 -18.17 -25.25
N GLY A 218 -28.01 -16.99 -25.62
CA GLY A 218 -27.54 -16.76 -26.99
C GLY A 218 -26.19 -17.45 -27.13
N ASP A 219 -26.17 -18.63 -27.75
CA ASP A 219 -24.99 -19.42 -28.12
C ASP A 219 -23.88 -18.50 -28.66
N VAL A 220 -22.92 -18.14 -27.79
CA VAL A 220 -21.80 -17.30 -28.19
C VAL A 220 -20.83 -18.20 -28.92
N ASP A 221 -20.82 -18.07 -30.25
CA ASP A 221 -19.95 -18.74 -31.23
C ASP A 221 -18.68 -19.34 -30.57
N SER A 222 -18.75 -20.64 -30.30
CA SER A 222 -17.85 -21.42 -29.46
C SER A 222 -16.45 -21.67 -30.07
N ALA A 223 -16.05 -20.88 -31.07
CA ALA A 223 -14.83 -21.08 -31.83
C ALA A 223 -13.56 -20.54 -31.15
N GLN A 224 -13.66 -19.63 -30.18
CA GLN A 224 -12.48 -18.92 -29.63
C GLN A 224 -12.14 -19.24 -28.16
N SER A 225 -13.07 -19.79 -27.36
CA SER A 225 -12.81 -20.16 -25.95
C SER A 225 -13.85 -21.17 -25.42
N PRO A 226 -13.70 -22.48 -25.69
CA PRO A 226 -14.65 -23.49 -25.23
C PRO A 226 -14.73 -23.51 -23.70
N GLY A 227 -15.93 -23.34 -23.14
CA GLY A 227 -16.19 -23.41 -21.70
C GLY A 227 -16.17 -22.08 -20.94
N ALA A 228 -16.03 -20.93 -21.62
CA ALA A 228 -16.18 -19.62 -21.00
C ALA A 228 -17.66 -19.26 -20.75
N ILE A 229 -17.94 -18.59 -19.63
CA ILE A 229 -19.30 -18.17 -19.23
C ILE A 229 -19.41 -16.65 -19.41
N ARG A 230 -20.45 -16.18 -20.10
CA ARG A 230 -20.69 -14.75 -20.27
C ARG A 230 -21.51 -14.22 -19.11
N VAL A 231 -21.04 -13.16 -18.45
CA VAL A 231 -21.73 -12.53 -17.32
C VAL A 231 -22.01 -11.06 -17.64
N GLN A 232 -23.26 -10.64 -17.46
CA GLN A 232 -23.66 -9.22 -17.51
C GLN A 232 -23.39 -8.56 -16.16
N LEU A 233 -22.24 -7.94 -15.99
CA LEU A 233 -21.79 -7.40 -14.70
C LEU A 233 -22.72 -6.31 -14.17
N LYS A 234 -23.17 -5.35 -15.00
CA LYS A 234 -24.05 -4.27 -14.53
C LYS A 234 -25.41 -4.77 -14.11
N THR A 235 -26.08 -5.50 -14.99
CA THR A 235 -27.40 -6.08 -14.74
C THR A 235 -27.38 -6.97 -13.50
N SER A 236 -26.35 -7.81 -13.36
CA SER A 236 -26.19 -8.68 -12.19
C SER A 236 -25.86 -7.88 -10.93
N ALA A 237 -25.03 -6.84 -11.00
CA ALA A 237 -24.72 -5.98 -9.86
C ALA A 237 -25.97 -5.24 -9.36
N GLU A 238 -26.80 -4.73 -10.26
CA GLU A 238 -28.08 -4.10 -9.94
C GLU A 238 -29.03 -5.10 -9.26
N LYS A 239 -29.18 -6.30 -9.81
CA LYS A 239 -30.02 -7.38 -9.23
C LYS A 239 -29.59 -7.75 -7.80
N HIS A 240 -28.28 -7.69 -7.52
CA HIS A 240 -27.70 -8.04 -6.22
C HIS A 240 -27.40 -6.82 -5.32
N ASN A 241 -27.84 -5.61 -5.70
CA ASN A 241 -27.62 -4.36 -4.96
C ASN A 241 -26.13 -4.06 -4.66
N ILE A 242 -25.24 -4.41 -5.59
CA ILE A 242 -23.81 -4.13 -5.48
C ILE A 242 -23.53 -2.69 -5.93
N CYS A 243 -22.90 -1.91 -5.07
CA CYS A 243 -22.50 -0.55 -5.41
C CYS A 243 -21.36 -0.53 -6.44
N LEU A 244 -21.61 0.12 -7.58
CA LEU A 244 -20.63 0.30 -8.66
C LEU A 244 -19.81 1.60 -8.55
N GLN A 245 -19.93 2.35 -7.45
CA GLN A 245 -19.17 3.58 -7.26
C GLN A 245 -17.66 3.28 -7.19
N GLY A 246 -16.89 3.99 -8.01
CA GLY A 246 -15.42 3.84 -8.08
C GLY A 246 -14.93 2.78 -9.06
N TYR A 247 -15.84 2.02 -9.69
CA TYR A 247 -15.51 1.14 -10.80
C TYR A 247 -15.47 1.90 -12.14
N ASP A 248 -14.78 1.32 -13.12
CA ASP A 248 -14.79 1.82 -14.49
C ASP A 248 -16.23 1.75 -15.06
N PRO A 249 -16.76 2.84 -15.64
CA PRO A 249 -18.12 2.88 -16.17
C PRO A 249 -18.37 1.93 -17.35
N ASN A 250 -17.31 1.39 -17.96
CA ASN A 250 -17.37 0.47 -19.10
C ASN A 250 -17.38 -1.01 -18.67
N LEU A 251 -17.42 -1.32 -17.38
CA LEU A 251 -17.62 -2.70 -16.90
C LEU A 251 -19.04 -3.16 -17.22
N ASP A 252 -19.23 -3.82 -18.36
CA ASP A 252 -20.54 -4.28 -18.82
C ASP A 252 -20.60 -5.81 -18.91
N PHE A 253 -19.83 -6.40 -19.83
CA PHE A 253 -19.74 -7.85 -19.97
C PHE A 253 -18.38 -8.39 -19.52
N PHE A 254 -18.41 -9.58 -18.93
CA PHE A 254 -17.21 -10.37 -18.65
C PHE A 254 -17.36 -11.78 -19.22
N LEU A 255 -16.44 -12.15 -20.10
CA LEU A 255 -16.27 -13.53 -20.55
C LEU A 255 -15.34 -14.22 -19.55
N VAL A 256 -15.95 -14.97 -18.63
CA VAL A 256 -15.28 -15.62 -17.51
C VAL A 256 -14.71 -16.95 -17.96
N ASN A 257 -13.41 -17.13 -17.80
CA ASN A 257 -12.73 -18.40 -18.05
C ASN A 257 -12.42 -19.13 -16.73
N GLU A 258 -11.83 -20.33 -16.82
CA GLU A 258 -11.53 -21.14 -15.65
C GLU A 258 -10.40 -20.57 -14.76
N ASP A 259 -9.43 -19.87 -15.35
CA ASP A 259 -8.36 -19.22 -14.60
C ASP A 259 -8.89 -18.03 -13.79
N ASP A 260 -9.90 -17.31 -14.30
CA ASP A 260 -10.63 -16.26 -13.56
C ASP A 260 -11.32 -16.84 -12.31
N LEU A 261 -11.98 -17.99 -12.46
CA LEU A 261 -12.64 -18.68 -11.35
C LEU A 261 -11.63 -19.22 -10.33
N ARG A 262 -10.48 -19.73 -10.78
CA ARG A 262 -9.38 -20.14 -9.89
C ARG A 262 -8.82 -18.96 -9.12
N HIS A 263 -8.67 -17.80 -9.76
CA HIS A 263 -8.23 -16.58 -9.08
C HIS A 263 -9.16 -16.27 -7.92
N ILE A 264 -10.47 -16.18 -8.19
CA ILE A 264 -11.48 -15.88 -7.17
C ILE A 264 -11.51 -16.96 -6.08
N ALA A 265 -11.41 -18.25 -6.44
CA ALA A 265 -11.41 -19.34 -5.48
C ALA A 265 -10.22 -19.29 -4.52
N ARG A 266 -9.02 -18.90 -5.00
CA ARG A 266 -7.86 -18.69 -4.14
C ARG A 266 -8.08 -17.53 -3.17
N LEU A 267 -8.63 -16.41 -3.64
CA LEU A 267 -8.95 -15.27 -2.78
C LEU A 267 -9.97 -15.66 -1.71
N GLN A 268 -11.03 -16.36 -2.10
CA GLN A 268 -12.05 -16.83 -1.18
C GLN A 268 -11.47 -17.75 -0.10
N ARG A 269 -10.60 -18.69 -0.48
CA ARG A 269 -9.95 -19.58 0.48
C ARG A 269 -9.05 -18.81 1.46
N SER A 270 -8.35 -17.77 1.00
CA SER A 270 -7.55 -16.91 1.88
C SER A 270 -8.40 -16.07 2.83
N VAL A 271 -9.54 -15.54 2.38
CA VAL A 271 -10.51 -14.86 3.26
C VAL A 271 -11.06 -15.84 4.30
N GLN A 272 -11.44 -17.04 3.88
CA GLN A 272 -11.91 -18.08 4.79
C GLN A 272 -10.82 -18.51 5.77
N ALA A 273 -9.56 -18.60 5.37
CA ALA A 273 -8.46 -18.93 6.29
C ALA A 273 -8.20 -17.82 7.32
N ALA A 274 -8.54 -16.56 6.98
CA ALA A 274 -8.40 -15.42 7.88
C ALA A 274 -9.49 -15.36 8.98
N GLN A 275 -10.62 -16.06 8.80
CA GLN A 275 -11.74 -16.50 9.68
C GLN A 275 -12.17 -15.73 10.96
N THR A 276 -11.41 -14.76 11.49
CA THR A 276 -11.59 -14.21 12.85
C THR A 276 -11.43 -12.68 12.95
N SER A 277 -11.20 -11.96 11.84
CA SER A 277 -11.03 -10.50 11.85
C SER A 277 -11.51 -9.86 10.55
N PRO A 278 -11.97 -8.59 10.59
CA PRO A 278 -12.21 -7.84 9.36
C PRO A 278 -10.92 -7.81 8.54
N CYS A 279 -10.99 -8.29 7.30
CA CYS A 279 -9.84 -8.33 6.40
C CYS A 279 -9.99 -7.30 5.29
N THR A 280 -8.86 -6.80 4.77
CA THR A 280 -8.84 -6.06 3.51
C THR A 280 -8.08 -6.85 2.47
N VAL A 281 -8.67 -6.95 1.28
CA VAL A 281 -7.99 -7.48 0.11
C VAL A 281 -7.41 -6.29 -0.65
N LEU A 282 -6.10 -6.28 -0.82
CA LEU A 282 -5.39 -5.29 -1.61
C LEU A 282 -4.86 -5.96 -2.88
N HIS A 283 -5.46 -5.58 -4.00
CA HIS A 283 -5.13 -6.08 -5.33
C HIS A 283 -3.96 -5.25 -5.88
N ILE A 284 -2.78 -5.87 -5.95
CA ILE A 284 -1.59 -5.30 -6.58
C ILE A 284 -1.62 -5.71 -8.04
N VAL A 285 -1.83 -4.71 -8.91
CA VAL A 285 -2.06 -4.94 -10.34
C VAL A 285 -1.13 -4.10 -11.18
N SER A 286 -0.79 -4.62 -12.36
CA SER A 286 -0.23 -3.78 -13.42
C SER A 286 -1.32 -2.89 -14.01
N CYS A 287 -0.96 -1.72 -14.55
CA CYS A 287 -1.94 -0.83 -15.18
C CYS A 287 -2.64 -1.47 -16.39
N GLU A 288 -1.99 -2.43 -17.05
CA GLU A 288 -2.56 -3.16 -18.18
C GLU A 288 -3.65 -4.15 -17.76
N GLU A 289 -3.64 -4.60 -16.50
CA GLU A 289 -4.55 -5.61 -15.95
C GLU A 289 -5.63 -5.02 -15.03
N GLU A 290 -5.59 -3.71 -14.74
CA GLU A 290 -6.52 -3.03 -13.84
C GLU A 290 -7.99 -3.29 -14.21
N PHE A 291 -8.35 -3.08 -15.48
CA PHE A 291 -9.71 -3.25 -15.95
C PHE A 291 -10.20 -4.69 -15.79
N HIS A 292 -9.33 -5.67 -16.06
CA HIS A 292 -9.65 -7.08 -15.86
C HIS A 292 -9.80 -7.42 -14.37
N GLN A 293 -8.93 -6.89 -13.50
CA GLN A 293 -9.05 -7.09 -12.06
C GLN A 293 -10.34 -6.50 -11.49
N GLN A 294 -10.80 -5.35 -12.00
CA GLN A 294 -12.10 -4.79 -11.61
C GLN A 294 -13.27 -5.71 -11.99
N LYS A 295 -13.21 -6.37 -13.16
CA LYS A 295 -14.19 -7.40 -13.53
C LYS A 295 -14.17 -8.59 -12.58
N LEU A 296 -12.99 -9.05 -12.19
CA LEU A 296 -12.83 -10.15 -11.22
C LEU A 296 -13.36 -9.80 -9.83
N ASP A 297 -13.13 -8.57 -9.35
CA ASP A 297 -13.68 -8.07 -8.08
C ASP A 297 -15.21 -8.10 -8.10
N LEU A 298 -15.83 -7.53 -9.14
CA LEU A 298 -17.29 -7.59 -9.30
C LEU A 298 -17.80 -9.03 -9.42
N LEU A 299 -17.14 -9.86 -10.22
CA LEU A 299 -17.49 -11.27 -10.37
C LEU A 299 -17.46 -11.99 -9.02
N TRP A 300 -16.44 -11.73 -8.20
CA TRP A 300 -16.32 -12.35 -6.87
C TRP A 300 -17.49 -11.97 -5.96
N ARG A 301 -17.87 -10.69 -5.92
CA ARG A 301 -19.02 -10.22 -5.15
C ARG A 301 -20.34 -10.83 -5.62
N LEU A 302 -20.45 -11.09 -6.92
CA LEU A 302 -21.65 -11.72 -7.51
C LEU A 302 -21.78 -13.19 -7.10
N VAL A 303 -20.70 -13.98 -7.25
CA VAL A 303 -20.75 -15.42 -6.92
C VAL A 303 -20.80 -15.67 -5.42
N LEU A 304 -20.39 -14.71 -4.60
CA LEU A 304 -20.40 -14.82 -3.14
C LEU A 304 -20.88 -13.53 -2.49
N PRO A 305 -22.20 -13.27 -2.41
CA PRO A 305 -22.73 -12.03 -1.85
C PRO A 305 -22.32 -11.76 -0.39
N SER A 306 -22.02 -12.80 0.38
CA SER A 306 -21.48 -12.70 1.75
C SER A 306 -20.07 -12.10 1.82
N THR A 307 -19.38 -11.94 0.68
CA THR A 307 -18.08 -11.25 0.59
C THR A 307 -18.23 -9.72 0.55
N GLY A 308 -19.45 -9.18 0.50
CA GLY A 308 -19.71 -7.73 0.50
C GLY A 308 -19.12 -6.99 1.71
N ASP A 309 -18.84 -7.71 2.80
CA ASP A 309 -18.21 -7.16 4.01
C ASP A 309 -16.67 -7.05 3.90
N VAL A 310 -16.07 -7.68 2.89
CA VAL A 310 -14.61 -7.63 2.66
C VAL A 310 -14.26 -6.35 1.93
N ALA A 311 -13.49 -5.48 2.57
CA ALA A 311 -13.01 -4.26 1.93
C ALA A 311 -11.97 -4.61 0.85
N GLN A 312 -12.23 -4.21 -0.40
CA GLN A 312 -11.32 -4.43 -1.52
C GLN A 312 -10.73 -3.09 -1.99
N LYS A 313 -9.41 -3.07 -2.26
CA LYS A 313 -8.68 -1.89 -2.72
C LYS A 313 -7.72 -2.27 -3.86
N HIS A 314 -7.50 -1.34 -4.78
CA HIS A 314 -6.57 -1.52 -5.90
C HIS A 314 -5.32 -0.65 -5.72
N LEU A 315 -4.14 -1.26 -5.79
CA LEU A 315 -2.87 -0.56 -5.98
C LEU A 315 -2.41 -0.81 -7.41
N VAL A 316 -2.60 0.20 -8.25
CA VAL A 316 -2.28 0.13 -9.67
C VAL A 316 -0.84 0.58 -9.89
N CYS A 317 -0.01 -0.35 -10.36
CA CYS A 317 1.38 -0.11 -10.69
C CYS A 317 1.45 0.51 -12.09
N GLY A 318 2.01 1.72 -12.19
CA GLY A 318 2.18 2.39 -13.48
C GLY A 318 3.05 1.59 -14.47
N PRO A 319 2.99 1.93 -15.77
CA PRO A 319 3.64 1.16 -16.82
C PRO A 319 5.17 1.17 -16.68
N VAL A 320 5.81 0.12 -17.19
CA VAL A 320 7.28 0.02 -17.29
C VAL A 320 7.67 0.10 -18.76
N LYS A 321 8.53 1.06 -19.12
CA LYS A 321 9.00 1.25 -20.49
C LYS A 321 10.50 1.01 -20.56
N VAL A 322 10.93 0.24 -21.56
CA VAL A 322 12.35 0.06 -21.88
C VAL A 322 12.72 1.01 -23.01
N VAL A 323 13.77 1.81 -22.80
CA VAL A 323 14.25 2.75 -23.82
C VAL A 323 14.88 1.96 -24.97
N ASN A 324 14.54 2.31 -26.21
CA ASN A 324 15.06 1.70 -27.45
C ASN A 324 14.73 0.21 -27.68
N SER A 325 13.70 -0.34 -27.04
CA SER A 325 13.22 -1.68 -27.39
C SER A 325 12.03 -1.61 -28.35
N ALA A 326 12.10 -2.36 -29.46
CA ALA A 326 11.00 -2.51 -30.39
C ALA A 326 9.93 -3.52 -29.90
N SER A 327 10.28 -4.37 -28.93
CA SER A 327 9.42 -5.41 -28.36
C SER A 327 9.32 -5.31 -26.84
N ALA A 328 8.26 -5.89 -26.27
CA ALA A 328 8.13 -6.05 -24.84
C ALA A 328 9.25 -6.96 -24.31
N VAL A 329 10.02 -6.47 -23.35
CA VAL A 329 11.09 -7.23 -22.68
C VAL A 329 10.46 -8.08 -21.57
N THR A 330 10.79 -9.36 -21.54
CA THR A 330 10.37 -10.29 -20.47
C THR A 330 11.25 -10.13 -19.24
N CYS A 331 10.80 -10.65 -18.11
CA CYS A 331 11.58 -10.62 -16.87
C CYS A 331 12.87 -11.43 -16.98
N SER A 332 12.82 -12.59 -17.65
CA SER A 332 14.00 -13.43 -17.90
C SER A 332 15.05 -12.69 -18.74
N GLN A 333 14.62 -12.02 -19.82
CA GLN A 333 15.50 -11.24 -20.69
C GLN A 333 16.17 -10.06 -19.98
N TYR A 334 15.47 -9.41 -19.04
CA TYR A 334 16.03 -8.28 -18.30
C TYR A 334 17.02 -8.70 -17.21
N PHE A 335 16.86 -9.91 -16.67
CA PHE A 335 17.69 -10.41 -15.58
C PHE A 335 19.01 -11.05 -16.05
N GLN A 336 19.11 -11.37 -17.34
CA GLN A 336 20.35 -11.82 -18.01
C GLN A 336 21.30 -10.65 -18.27
#